data_AF-A0A6P2D0D9-F1
#
_entry.id   AF-A0A6P2D0D9-F1
#
_cell.length_a   1.000
_cell.length_b   1.000
_cell.length_c   1.000
_cell.angle_alpha   90.00
_cell.angle_beta   90.00
_cell.angle_gamma   90.00
#
_symmetry.space_group_name_H-M   'P 1'
#
loop_
_entity.id
_entity.type
_entity.pdbx_description
1 polymer ?
#
loop_
_entity_poly.entity_id
_entity_poly.type
_entity_poly.pdbx_seq_one_letter_code
_entity_poly.pdbx_strand_id
1 'polypeptide(L)'
;MTAPSDPRLAELFGRYWDNVLTPAEAEELDRQLAADPEAREWFRLLVLQAVAVADRAPGRNSRELETTTETGSASRVLGARRWSRRRVLQYTGGALAAGVTGIALGRWVWPDRTPPIAPERYARLGSVRGDITVRSADGTSYPTDGPVPPGSTVTASGPSASAVLFYPDGTNIAVTQDSAVTLSADGTQLQLNRGVIAADVRPPLVGRVPLTLLTTETVLTGASGAIVTLSQTATVTEVGVQRGAVKVFAPTGKAFGEVRGGELLTVQGDGDQIQKQPIRDTPDKYAPDLARPLVVGLRGDWAVGHRQSMNAQTVVVPDFWHDPYYQRKMYQIRSDNQWTHGYFRLQSDSLIRVRYRAERPGPGQVCFCVRTPDVRSPTTGMLEWNGTYAPSLTTPGGWQTIEVRADAMLNNKHAPKFGPPWIGFLIIFNTYESDLRLQVSEFRVSPPETHT
;
A
#
# COMPACT_ATOMS: atom_id res chain seq x y z
N MET A 1 -9.82 31.84 18.68
CA MET A 1 -8.94 31.23 19.69
C MET A 1 -7.69 32.07 19.77
N THR A 2 -7.30 32.48 20.97
CA THR A 2 -6.03 33.16 21.25
C THR A 2 -4.92 32.13 21.33
N ALA A 3 -3.76 32.40 20.75
CA ALA A 3 -2.61 31.51 20.81
C ALA A 3 -2.25 31.19 22.28
N PRO A 4 -1.65 30.02 22.56
CA PRO A 4 -1.22 29.68 23.92
C PRO A 4 -0.39 30.81 24.50
N SER A 5 -0.75 31.27 25.71
CA SER A 5 0.00 32.33 26.40
C SER A 5 1.35 31.85 26.93
N ASP A 6 1.58 30.54 26.99
CA ASP A 6 2.84 29.95 27.43
C ASP A 6 3.84 29.84 26.26
N PRO A 7 4.93 30.63 26.25
CA PRO A 7 5.95 30.58 25.21
C PRO A 7 6.68 29.23 25.16
N ARG A 8 6.75 28.48 26.28
CA ARG A 8 7.40 27.17 26.32
C ARG A 8 6.60 26.12 25.57
N LEU A 9 5.28 26.13 25.71
CA LEU A 9 4.39 25.22 24.98
C LEU A 9 4.49 25.44 23.46
N ALA A 10 4.55 26.71 23.03
CA ALA A 10 4.74 27.06 21.62
C ALA A 10 6.09 26.57 21.07
N GLU A 11 7.17 26.67 21.86
CA GLU A 11 8.48 26.12 21.50
C GLU A 11 8.43 24.59 21.34
N LEU A 12 7.83 23.88 22.31
CA LEU A 12 7.67 22.43 22.27
C LEU A 12 6.86 21.97 21.05
N PHE A 13 5.81 22.70 20.67
CA PHE A 13 5.05 22.43 19.44
C PHE A 13 5.94 22.57 18.20
N GLY A 14 6.72 23.64 18.08
CA GLY A 14 7.64 23.82 16.95
C GLY A 14 8.64 22.68 16.85
N ARG A 15 9.27 22.31 17.96
CA ARG A 15 10.26 21.22 18.01
C ARG A 15 9.65 19.83 17.80
N TYR A 16 8.40 19.64 18.20
CA TYR A 16 7.63 18.44 17.87
C TYR A 16 7.49 18.29 16.36
N TRP A 17 7.09 19.37 15.67
CA TRP A 17 6.90 19.38 14.22
C TRP A 17 8.20 19.18 13.44
N ASP A 18 9.30 19.73 13.94
CA ASP A 18 10.63 19.54 13.36
C ASP A 18 11.25 18.17 13.69
N ASN A 19 10.57 17.34 14.49
CA ASN A 19 11.06 16.04 14.96
C ASN A 19 12.41 16.12 15.69
N VAL A 20 12.61 17.16 16.49
CA VAL A 20 13.84 17.43 17.27
C VAL A 20 13.61 17.55 18.78
N LEU A 21 12.49 17.01 19.27
CA LEU A 21 12.27 16.86 20.71
C LEU A 21 13.23 15.83 21.29
N THR A 22 13.90 16.21 22.38
CA THR A 22 14.55 15.25 23.25
C THR A 22 13.51 14.45 24.06
N PRO A 23 13.84 13.28 24.61
CA PRO A 23 12.90 12.51 25.42
C PRO A 23 12.30 13.30 26.60
N ALA A 24 13.11 14.12 27.27
CA ALA A 24 12.64 14.96 28.38
C ALA A 24 11.63 16.04 27.92
N GLU A 25 11.82 16.60 26.72
CA GLU A 25 10.90 17.59 26.15
C GLU A 25 9.61 16.94 25.64
N ALA A 26 9.67 15.70 25.14
CA ALA A 26 8.47 14.93 24.80
C ALA A 26 7.62 14.62 26.06
N GLU A 27 8.25 14.20 27.16
CA GLU A 27 7.56 14.01 28.44
C GLU A 27 7.00 15.33 29.01
N GLU A 28 7.71 16.44 28.82
CA GLU A 28 7.25 17.77 29.20
C GLU A 28 6.00 18.17 28.40
N LEU A 29 6.03 17.99 27.08
CA LEU A 29 4.91 18.25 26.18
C LEU A 29 3.68 17.39 26.54
N ASP A 30 3.86 16.08 26.76
CA ASP A 30 2.79 15.18 27.17
C ASP A 30 2.15 15.62 28.49
N ARG A 31 2.98 16.01 29.47
CA ARG A 31 2.51 16.51 30.76
C ARG A 31 1.69 17.79 30.62
N GLN A 32 2.13 18.73 29.76
CA GLN A 32 1.40 19.97 29.52
C GLN A 32 0.07 19.71 28.80
N LEU A 33 0.05 18.86 27.77
CA LEU A 33 -1.17 18.46 27.07
C LEU A 33 -2.17 17.73 27.98
N ALA A 34 -1.68 16.92 28.93
CA ALA A 34 -2.52 16.26 29.92
C ALA A 34 -3.15 17.26 30.90
N ALA A 35 -2.38 18.23 31.38
CA ALA A 35 -2.81 19.20 32.39
C ALA A 35 -3.72 20.30 31.84
N ASP A 36 -3.56 20.69 30.57
CA ASP A 36 -4.27 21.83 29.97
C ASP A 36 -5.16 21.39 28.78
N PRO A 37 -6.49 21.40 28.93
CA PRO A 37 -7.42 21.11 27.84
C PRO A 37 -7.33 22.09 26.65
N GLU A 38 -6.99 23.35 26.89
CA GLU A 38 -6.86 24.36 25.83
C GLU A 38 -5.60 24.10 24.99
N ALA A 39 -4.48 23.73 25.62
CA ALA A 39 -3.28 23.26 24.95
C ALA A 39 -3.56 22.04 24.05
N ARG A 40 -4.36 21.09 24.51
CA ARG A 40 -4.78 19.90 23.73
C ARG A 40 -5.56 20.26 22.48
N GLU A 41 -6.52 21.18 22.60
CA GLU A 41 -7.32 21.60 21.45
C GLU A 41 -6.48 22.36 20.43
N TRP A 42 -5.56 23.21 20.91
CA TRP A 42 -4.59 23.88 20.04
C TRP A 42 -3.67 22.91 19.32
N PHE A 43 -3.11 21.92 20.02
CA PHE A 43 -2.27 20.89 19.41
C PHE A 43 -3.04 20.12 18.35
N ARG A 44 -4.29 19.72 18.64
CA ARG A 44 -5.18 19.04 17.68
C ARG A 44 -5.43 19.90 16.44
N LEU A 45 -5.70 21.19 16.63
CA LEU A 45 -5.92 22.13 15.53
C LEU A 45 -4.67 22.30 14.67
N LEU A 46 -3.48 22.39 15.27
CA LEU A 46 -2.21 22.43 14.54
C LEU A 46 -1.95 21.14 13.76
N VAL A 47 -2.24 19.97 14.34
CA VAL A 47 -2.13 18.68 13.63
C VAL A 47 -3.07 18.63 12.44
N LEU A 48 -4.33 19.05 12.62
CA LEU A 48 -5.30 19.11 11.52
C LEU A 48 -4.89 20.12 10.44
N GLN A 49 -4.30 21.26 10.81
CA GLN A 49 -3.74 22.21 9.85
C GLN A 49 -2.54 21.65 9.11
N ALA A 50 -1.62 20.96 9.78
CA ALA A 50 -0.45 20.34 9.15
C ALA A 50 -0.89 19.26 8.15
N VAL A 51 -1.86 18.41 8.52
CA VAL A 51 -2.46 17.43 7.60
C VAL A 51 -3.15 18.13 6.44
N ALA A 52 -3.98 19.15 6.70
CA ALA A 52 -4.64 19.90 5.65
C ALA A 52 -3.67 20.65 4.72
N VAL A 53 -2.52 21.11 5.21
CA VAL A 53 -1.45 21.74 4.41
C VAL A 53 -0.72 20.68 3.60
N ALA A 54 -0.41 19.52 4.19
CA ALA A 54 0.17 18.39 3.47
C ALA A 54 -0.77 17.88 2.35
N ASP A 55 -2.07 17.85 2.62
CA ASP A 55 -3.11 17.46 1.66
C ASP A 55 -3.36 18.54 0.59
N ARG A 56 -3.17 19.82 0.94
CA ARG A 56 -3.42 20.94 0.01
C ARG A 56 -2.21 21.35 -0.78
N ALA A 57 -0.98 21.03 -0.39
CA ALA A 57 0.23 21.47 -1.05
C ALA A 57 0.26 20.94 -2.49
N PRO A 58 -0.12 21.75 -3.51
CA PRO A 58 0.13 21.39 -4.89
C PRO A 58 1.64 21.58 -5.07
N GLY A 59 2.34 20.67 -5.76
CA GLY A 59 3.78 20.78 -6.00
C GLY A 59 4.16 22.14 -6.63
N ARG A 60 4.47 23.15 -5.80
CA ARG A 60 4.71 24.53 -6.23
C ARG A 60 6.13 24.93 -5.85
N ASN A 61 7.01 24.76 -6.84
CA ASN A 61 8.13 25.63 -7.18
C ASN A 61 9.17 25.94 -6.09
N SER A 62 10.01 24.96 -5.76
CA SER A 62 11.38 25.24 -5.28
C SER A 62 12.27 25.67 -6.46
N ARG A 63 11.97 26.85 -7.01
CA ARG A 63 12.80 27.51 -8.03
C ARG A 63 13.22 28.89 -7.53
N GLU A 64 13.78 28.98 -6.34
CA GLU A 64 14.49 30.17 -5.87
C GLU A 64 15.23 29.89 -4.55
N LEU A 65 16.41 29.25 -4.65
CA LEU A 65 17.63 29.60 -3.91
C LEU A 65 18.67 28.54 -4.27
N GLU A 66 19.48 28.82 -5.29
CA GLU A 66 20.83 28.26 -5.40
C GLU A 66 21.61 29.14 -6.38
N THR A 67 21.86 30.37 -5.94
CA THR A 67 22.87 31.22 -6.53
C THR A 67 24.15 31.06 -5.71
N THR A 68 25.20 30.61 -6.38
CA THR A 68 26.63 30.73 -6.00
C THR A 68 27.11 29.89 -4.82
N THR A 69 27.93 28.88 -5.10
CA THR A 69 29.38 28.91 -4.80
C THR A 69 30.07 27.77 -5.57
N GLU A 70 30.68 28.13 -6.70
CA GLU A 70 31.79 27.36 -7.27
C GLU A 70 33.05 27.65 -6.45
N THR A 71 33.64 26.62 -5.85
CA THR A 71 35.10 26.54 -5.69
C THR A 71 35.50 25.08 -5.74
N GLY A 72 36.44 24.78 -6.64
CA GLY A 72 36.69 23.44 -7.13
C GLY A 72 37.56 22.59 -6.24
N SER A 73 37.62 21.31 -6.59
CA SER A 73 38.85 20.54 -6.47
C SER A 73 38.85 19.43 -7.51
N ALA A 74 39.79 19.55 -8.42
CA ALA A 74 40.09 18.55 -9.43
C ALA A 74 40.82 17.37 -8.76
N SER A 75 40.32 16.16 -8.97
CA SER A 75 41.13 14.95 -8.81
C SER A 75 40.93 14.04 -10.00
N ARG A 76 41.91 14.06 -10.89
CA ARG A 76 42.20 12.98 -11.85
C ARG A 76 43.04 11.95 -11.12
N VAL A 77 42.56 10.70 -10.99
CA VAL A 77 43.44 9.50 -11.04
C VAL A 77 42.67 8.31 -11.63
N LEU A 78 42.99 8.03 -12.90
CA LEU A 78 43.32 6.72 -13.49
C LEU A 78 42.63 5.44 -12.99
N GLY A 79 41.73 4.92 -13.84
CA GLY A 79 41.78 3.58 -14.43
C GLY A 79 42.07 2.37 -13.53
N ALA A 80 41.03 1.55 -13.30
CA ALA A 80 41.20 0.14 -12.98
C ALA A 80 40.18 -0.75 -13.73
N ARG A 81 40.75 -1.77 -14.38
CA ARG A 81 40.19 -2.80 -15.27
C ARG A 81 38.92 -3.50 -14.78
N ARG A 82 37.98 -3.63 -15.72
CA ARG A 82 36.91 -4.64 -15.79
C ARG A 82 37.46 -6.07 -15.62
N TRP A 83 36.82 -6.86 -14.77
CA TRP A 83 36.82 -8.34 -14.85
C TRP A 83 35.42 -8.89 -14.63
N SER A 84 34.91 -9.62 -15.62
CA SER A 84 33.55 -10.15 -15.70
C SER A 84 33.43 -11.46 -14.92
N ARG A 85 32.64 -11.45 -13.83
CA ARG A 85 32.22 -12.67 -13.11
C ARG A 85 31.01 -13.34 -13.77
N ARG A 86 31.12 -13.68 -15.05
CA ARG A 86 30.24 -14.65 -15.73
C ARG A 86 31.08 -15.90 -15.99
N ARG A 87 30.83 -16.98 -15.23
CA ARG A 87 31.11 -18.43 -15.53
C ARG A 87 31.56 -19.33 -14.34
N VAL A 88 31.09 -19.14 -13.11
CA VAL A 88 31.40 -20.11 -12.01
C VAL A 88 30.19 -20.53 -11.17
N LEU A 89 28.99 -20.59 -11.75
CA LEU A 89 27.81 -21.15 -11.06
C LEU A 89 26.88 -21.85 -12.06
N GLN A 90 27.46 -22.77 -12.85
CA GLN A 90 26.73 -23.59 -13.82
C GLN A 90 26.75 -25.09 -13.55
N TYR A 91 27.33 -25.56 -12.44
CA TYR A 91 27.34 -26.99 -12.12
C TYR A 91 27.25 -27.25 -10.62
N THR A 92 26.06 -27.10 -10.04
CA THR A 92 25.65 -27.82 -8.83
C THR A 92 24.13 -27.79 -8.67
N GLY A 93 23.49 -28.96 -8.84
CA GLY A 93 22.29 -29.27 -8.06
C GLY A 93 20.94 -29.15 -8.75
N GLY A 94 20.78 -29.72 -9.95
CA GLY A 94 19.47 -30.16 -10.43
C GLY A 94 19.17 -31.55 -9.87
N ALA A 95 18.22 -31.66 -8.93
CA ALA A 95 17.40 -32.84 -8.64
C ALA A 95 16.50 -32.55 -7.43
N LEU A 96 15.22 -32.22 -7.68
CA LEU A 96 14.01 -32.39 -6.84
C LEU A 96 12.91 -31.46 -7.37
N ALA A 97 12.42 -31.73 -8.59
CA ALA A 97 11.34 -30.97 -9.22
C ALA A 97 10.29 -31.92 -9.81
N ALA A 98 9.69 -32.73 -8.94
CA ALA A 98 8.43 -33.45 -9.20
C ALA A 98 7.88 -33.90 -7.84
N GLY A 99 7.02 -33.09 -7.20
CA GLY A 99 6.35 -33.50 -5.95
C GLY A 99 6.11 -32.46 -4.86
N VAL A 100 6.04 -31.15 -5.16
CA VAL A 100 5.75 -30.13 -4.13
C VAL A 100 4.53 -29.24 -4.44
N THR A 101 3.98 -29.29 -5.66
CA THR A 101 2.83 -28.45 -6.05
C THR A 101 1.50 -28.84 -5.38
N GLY A 102 1.43 -30.00 -4.69
CA GLY A 102 0.23 -30.48 -4.00
C GLY A 102 0.16 -30.20 -2.50
N ILE A 103 1.26 -29.78 -1.84
CA ILE A 103 1.32 -29.72 -0.36
C ILE A 103 1.16 -28.27 0.18
N ALA A 104 1.44 -27.24 -0.63
CA ALA A 104 1.32 -25.85 -0.19
C ALA A 104 -0.13 -25.33 -0.15
N LEU A 105 -1.07 -25.95 -0.87
CA LEU A 105 -2.51 -25.63 -0.79
C LEU A 105 -3.26 -26.48 0.24
N GLY A 106 -2.72 -27.64 0.63
CA GLY A 106 -3.33 -28.51 1.65
C GLY A 106 -3.12 -28.05 3.09
N ARG A 107 -2.06 -27.27 3.35
CA ARG A 107 -1.73 -26.79 4.71
C ARG A 107 -2.53 -25.57 5.18
N TRP A 108 -3.37 -25.00 4.32
CA TRP A 108 -4.36 -24.00 4.71
C TRP A 108 -5.65 -24.63 5.25
N VAL A 109 -5.79 -25.98 5.21
CA VAL A 109 -7.00 -26.66 5.64
C VAL A 109 -7.08 -26.81 7.16
N TRP A 110 -6.01 -27.15 7.89
CA TRP A 110 -5.94 -27.01 9.35
C TRP A 110 -4.50 -27.26 9.80
N PRO A 111 -3.83 -26.36 10.54
CA PRO A 111 -2.77 -26.81 11.42
C PRO A 111 -3.45 -27.65 12.51
N ASP A 112 -3.07 -28.92 12.66
CA ASP A 112 -3.38 -29.72 13.84
C ASP A 112 -2.89 -28.95 15.07
N ARG A 113 -3.79 -28.17 15.65
CA ARG A 113 -3.57 -27.45 16.90
C ARG A 113 -4.48 -28.11 17.92
N THR A 114 -3.84 -28.70 18.92
CA THR A 114 -4.44 -29.10 20.18
C THR A 114 -5.43 -28.00 20.61
N PRO A 115 -6.71 -28.33 20.83
CA PRO A 115 -7.70 -27.34 21.18
C PRO A 115 -7.25 -26.62 22.47
N PRO A 116 -7.19 -25.28 22.47
CA PRO A 116 -6.79 -24.53 23.66
C PRO A 116 -7.78 -24.82 24.80
N ILE A 117 -7.23 -25.07 26.00
CA ILE A 117 -7.95 -25.51 27.21
C ILE A 117 -8.80 -24.38 27.82
N ALA A 118 -8.67 -23.14 27.33
CA ALA A 118 -9.54 -22.02 27.66
C ALA A 118 -10.25 -21.51 26.39
N PRO A 119 -11.51 -21.04 26.48
CA PRO A 119 -12.20 -20.47 25.34
C PRO A 119 -11.51 -19.16 24.94
N GLU A 120 -10.53 -19.25 24.04
CA GLU A 120 -9.94 -18.08 23.40
C GLU A 120 -11.10 -17.29 22.77
N ARG A 121 -11.33 -16.08 23.27
CA ARG A 121 -12.33 -15.15 22.72
C ARG A 121 -11.75 -14.25 21.66
N TYR A 122 -10.42 -14.21 21.55
CA TYR A 122 -9.70 -13.17 20.83
C TYR A 122 -9.07 -13.70 19.56
N ALA A 123 -8.91 -12.79 18.59
CA ALA A 123 -8.18 -13.07 17.37
C ALA A 123 -6.72 -13.38 17.68
N ARG A 124 -6.12 -14.27 16.89
CA ARG A 124 -4.70 -14.58 16.93
C ARG A 124 -4.04 -14.11 15.66
N LEU A 125 -2.92 -13.42 15.79
CA LEU A 125 -2.08 -13.07 14.66
C LEU A 125 -1.24 -14.27 14.25
N GLY A 126 -1.22 -14.56 12.95
CA GLY A 126 -0.36 -15.56 12.35
C GLY A 126 -0.09 -15.25 10.89
N SER A 127 0.64 -16.15 10.21
CA SER A 127 1.05 -15.95 8.81
C SER A 127 1.75 -14.59 8.57
N VAL A 128 2.52 -14.14 9.57
CA VAL A 128 3.19 -12.85 9.58
C VAL A 128 4.37 -12.85 8.61
N ARG A 129 4.42 -11.82 7.75
CA ARG A 129 5.50 -11.56 6.79
C ARG A 129 5.74 -10.06 6.72
N GLY A 130 7.01 -9.67 6.61
CA GLY A 130 7.40 -8.26 6.54
C GLY A 130 7.34 -7.55 7.89
N ASP A 131 7.23 -6.23 7.86
CA ASP A 131 7.16 -5.40 9.07
C ASP A 131 5.70 -5.31 9.55
N ILE A 132 5.41 -6.08 10.60
CA ILE A 132 4.13 -6.09 11.29
C ILE A 132 4.38 -5.63 12.73
N THR A 133 3.52 -4.77 13.25
CA THR A 133 3.54 -4.36 14.65
C THR A 133 2.17 -4.53 15.28
N VAL A 134 2.14 -4.84 16.58
CA VAL A 134 0.91 -4.91 17.37
C VAL A 134 1.09 -3.99 18.56
N ARG A 135 0.22 -2.97 18.69
CA ARG A 135 0.29 -1.98 19.76
C ARG A 135 -1.06 -1.70 20.40
N SER A 136 -1.14 -1.60 21.71
CA SER A 136 -2.34 -1.08 22.41
C SER A 136 -2.47 0.43 22.27
N ALA A 137 -3.61 0.95 22.73
CA ALA A 137 -3.89 2.38 22.76
C ALA A 137 -2.91 3.21 23.62
N ASP A 138 -2.29 2.60 24.64
CA ASP A 138 -1.25 3.21 25.48
C ASP A 138 0.16 3.13 24.87
N GLY A 139 0.30 2.57 23.66
CA GLY A 139 1.58 2.39 22.97
C GLY A 139 2.36 1.13 23.33
N THR A 140 1.88 0.30 24.28
CA THR A 140 2.54 -0.97 24.62
C THR A 140 2.60 -1.89 23.40
N SER A 141 3.79 -2.40 23.10
CA SER A 141 4.03 -3.31 21.97
C SER A 141 3.87 -4.77 22.38
N TYR A 142 3.19 -5.55 21.57
CA TYR A 142 2.96 -6.99 21.77
C TYR A 142 3.71 -7.83 20.73
N PRO A 143 3.96 -9.12 21.01
CA PRO A 143 4.49 -10.06 20.03
C PRO A 143 3.62 -10.12 18.77
N THR A 144 4.27 -10.35 17.63
CA THR A 144 3.63 -10.45 16.32
C THR A 144 3.21 -11.88 15.97
N ASP A 145 3.35 -12.82 16.91
CA ASP A 145 2.74 -14.14 16.85
C ASP A 145 1.92 -14.35 18.12
N GLY A 146 0.71 -14.89 17.98
CA GLY A 146 -0.14 -15.24 19.11
C GLY A 146 -1.37 -14.35 19.27
N PRO A 147 -1.98 -14.33 20.47
CA PRO A 147 -3.20 -13.56 20.73
C PRO A 147 -2.99 -12.06 20.49
N VAL A 148 -3.96 -11.42 19.82
CA VAL A 148 -4.04 -9.96 19.71
C VAL A 148 -4.92 -9.47 20.85
N PRO A 149 -4.38 -8.69 21.81
CA PRO A 149 -5.18 -8.17 22.91
C PRO A 149 -6.31 -7.27 22.39
N PRO A 150 -7.47 -7.25 23.06
CA PRO A 150 -8.53 -6.30 22.75
C PRO A 150 -8.06 -4.85 22.89
N GLY A 151 -8.54 -3.98 22.01
CA GLY A 151 -8.08 -2.58 21.94
C GLY A 151 -6.75 -2.38 21.22
N SER A 152 -6.05 -3.45 20.82
CA SER A 152 -4.80 -3.34 20.07
C SER A 152 -5.02 -3.06 18.58
N THR A 153 -4.04 -2.35 18.01
CA THR A 153 -3.92 -2.06 16.59
C THR A 153 -2.81 -2.92 15.99
N VAL A 154 -3.13 -3.65 14.93
CA VAL A 154 -2.19 -4.37 14.10
C VAL A 154 -1.87 -3.50 12.88
N THR A 155 -0.59 -3.17 12.70
CA THR A 155 -0.13 -2.36 11.56
C THR A 155 0.79 -3.21 10.70
N ALA A 156 0.50 -3.25 9.40
CA ALA A 156 1.38 -3.80 8.37
C ALA A 156 2.04 -2.64 7.61
N SER A 157 3.36 -2.59 7.59
CA SER A 157 4.14 -1.53 6.94
C SER A 157 5.02 -2.15 5.87
N GLY A 158 4.73 -1.93 4.59
CA GLY A 158 5.56 -2.53 3.53
C GLY A 158 4.78 -3.01 2.33
N PRO A 159 5.39 -3.03 1.13
CA PRO A 159 4.79 -3.66 -0.04
C PRO A 159 4.71 -5.19 0.12
N SER A 160 5.47 -5.79 1.04
CA SER A 160 5.42 -7.23 1.32
C SER A 160 4.90 -7.54 2.72
N ALA A 161 4.43 -6.53 3.46
CA ALA A 161 3.93 -6.72 4.81
C ALA A 161 2.53 -7.33 4.77
N SER A 162 2.35 -8.46 5.45
CA SER A 162 1.07 -9.13 5.54
C SER A 162 0.95 -9.96 6.81
N ALA A 163 -0.25 -10.05 7.36
CA ALA A 163 -0.57 -10.96 8.45
C ALA A 163 -2.03 -11.44 8.32
N VAL A 164 -2.37 -12.49 9.06
CA VAL A 164 -3.74 -12.99 9.14
C VAL A 164 -4.19 -13.02 10.60
N LEU A 165 -5.34 -12.42 10.86
CA LEU A 165 -6.08 -12.56 12.11
C LEU A 165 -6.96 -13.80 12.01
N PHE A 166 -6.66 -14.80 12.83
CA PHE A 166 -7.42 -16.05 12.97
C PHE A 166 -8.37 -15.93 14.17
N TYR A 167 -9.67 -15.98 13.93
CA TYR A 167 -10.67 -15.99 14.99
C TYR A 167 -11.07 -17.42 15.38
N PRO A 168 -11.56 -17.63 16.62
CA PRO A 168 -11.97 -18.94 17.12
C PRO A 168 -13.11 -19.63 16.36
N ASP A 169 -13.95 -18.85 15.66
CA ASP A 169 -15.05 -19.34 14.82
C ASP A 169 -14.59 -19.76 13.41
N GLY A 170 -13.28 -19.66 13.13
CA GLY A 170 -12.68 -19.92 11.81
C GLY A 170 -12.73 -18.71 10.87
N THR A 171 -13.20 -17.54 11.33
CA THR A 171 -13.08 -16.29 10.56
C THR A 171 -11.60 -15.94 10.37
N ASN A 172 -11.22 -15.63 9.14
CA ASN A 172 -9.84 -15.24 8.78
C ASN A 172 -9.85 -13.86 8.15
N ILE A 173 -9.00 -12.95 8.64
CA ILE A 173 -8.87 -11.60 8.09
C ILE A 173 -7.42 -11.34 7.72
N ALA A 174 -7.15 -11.27 6.43
CA ALA A 174 -5.87 -10.88 5.89
C ALA A 174 -5.71 -9.37 5.98
N VAL A 175 -4.65 -8.91 6.64
CA VAL A 175 -4.20 -7.52 6.71
C VAL A 175 -2.99 -7.40 5.81
N THR A 176 -3.06 -6.54 4.80
CA THR A 176 -2.05 -6.50 3.72
C THR A 176 -1.62 -5.08 3.44
N GLN A 177 -0.31 -4.83 3.40
CA GLN A 177 0.34 -3.59 2.96
C GLN A 177 -0.21 -2.27 3.54
N ASP A 178 0.66 -1.52 4.21
CA ASP A 178 0.38 -0.15 4.70
C ASP A 178 -0.97 -0.01 5.44
N SER A 179 -1.42 -1.11 6.03
CA SER A 179 -2.74 -1.26 6.61
C SER A 179 -2.66 -1.19 8.11
N ALA A 180 -3.67 -0.58 8.74
CA ALA A 180 -3.79 -0.56 10.19
C ALA A 180 -5.20 -0.96 10.57
N VAL A 181 -5.33 -1.99 11.40
CA VAL A 181 -6.63 -2.46 11.91
C VAL A 181 -6.63 -2.48 13.44
N THR A 182 -7.71 -2.02 14.05
CA THR A 182 -7.89 -2.00 15.51
C THR A 182 -9.00 -2.96 15.90
N LEU A 183 -8.71 -3.82 16.87
CA LEU A 183 -9.69 -4.74 17.46
C LEU A 183 -10.41 -4.04 18.61
N SER A 184 -11.74 -4.10 18.67
CA SER A 184 -12.50 -3.55 19.79
C SER A 184 -12.20 -4.25 21.11
N ALA A 185 -12.54 -3.61 22.23
CA ALA A 185 -12.31 -4.13 23.58
C ALA A 185 -13.04 -5.46 23.87
N ASP A 186 -14.15 -5.72 23.18
CA ASP A 186 -14.91 -6.96 23.28
C ASP A 186 -14.56 -7.99 22.18
N GLY A 187 -13.70 -7.62 21.23
CA GLY A 187 -13.28 -8.46 20.11
C GLY A 187 -14.36 -8.71 19.05
N THR A 188 -15.50 -8.02 19.12
CA THR A 188 -16.64 -8.22 18.18
C THR A 188 -16.61 -7.25 17.00
N GLN A 189 -15.72 -6.26 17.01
CA GLN A 189 -15.57 -5.29 15.94
C GLN A 189 -14.11 -5.18 15.51
N LEU A 190 -13.90 -5.08 14.20
CA LEU A 190 -12.61 -4.77 13.61
C LEU A 190 -12.71 -3.48 12.80
N GLN A 191 -12.00 -2.45 13.25
CA GLN A 191 -11.87 -1.18 12.55
C GLN A 191 -10.67 -1.22 11.61
N LEU A 192 -10.90 -1.07 10.31
CA LEU A 192 -9.88 -0.65 9.39
C LEU A 192 -9.70 0.86 9.56
N ASN A 193 -8.48 1.30 9.86
CA ASN A 193 -8.13 2.72 9.98
C ASN A 193 -7.57 3.28 8.68
N ARG A 194 -6.86 2.44 7.92
CA ARG A 194 -6.31 2.71 6.59
C ARG A 194 -5.87 1.41 5.93
N GLY A 195 -5.79 1.42 4.60
CA GLY A 195 -5.23 0.33 3.79
C GLY A 195 -6.31 -0.63 3.32
N VAL A 196 -6.04 -1.93 3.37
CA VAL A 196 -6.92 -2.98 2.85
C VAL A 196 -6.92 -4.21 3.75
N ILE A 197 -8.11 -4.78 3.96
CA ILE A 197 -8.29 -6.13 4.45
C ILE A 197 -9.12 -7.00 3.50
N ALA A 198 -8.89 -8.30 3.56
CA ALA A 198 -9.78 -9.32 3.01
C ALA A 198 -10.24 -10.25 4.13
N ALA A 199 -11.55 -10.42 4.28
CA ALA A 199 -12.17 -11.19 5.34
C ALA A 199 -12.97 -12.37 4.77
N ASP A 200 -12.69 -13.59 5.22
CA ASP A 200 -13.55 -14.77 5.08
C ASP A 200 -14.26 -14.98 6.42
N VAL A 201 -15.45 -14.38 6.54
CA VAL A 201 -16.19 -14.31 7.80
C VAL A 201 -17.06 -15.54 7.94
N ARG A 202 -16.85 -16.30 9.01
CA ARG A 202 -17.64 -17.50 9.31
C ARG A 202 -18.84 -17.16 10.18
N PRO A 203 -19.89 -18.01 10.20
CA PRO A 203 -20.95 -17.86 11.16
C PRO A 203 -20.42 -17.90 12.59
N PRO A 204 -20.92 -17.05 13.49
CA PRO A 204 -20.47 -17.04 14.88
C PRO A 204 -20.82 -18.37 15.56
N LEU A 205 -19.99 -18.77 16.51
CA LEU A 205 -20.33 -19.87 17.43
C LEU A 205 -21.63 -19.54 18.19
N VAL A 206 -22.42 -20.56 18.52
CA VAL A 206 -23.71 -20.38 19.21
C VAL A 206 -23.56 -19.49 20.44
N GLY A 207 -24.41 -18.46 20.54
CA GLY A 207 -24.41 -17.50 21.65
C GLY A 207 -23.37 -16.39 21.56
N ARG A 208 -22.54 -16.33 20.50
CA ARG A 208 -21.60 -15.22 20.28
C ARG A 208 -22.20 -14.14 19.35
N VAL A 209 -21.77 -12.91 19.58
CA VAL A 209 -22.10 -11.77 18.72
C VAL A 209 -21.34 -11.89 17.39
N PRO A 210 -22.00 -11.69 16.23
CA PRO A 210 -21.32 -11.68 14.94
C PRO A 210 -20.25 -10.58 14.84
N LEU A 211 -19.16 -10.86 14.13
CA LEU A 211 -18.14 -9.87 13.83
C LEU A 211 -18.71 -8.72 12.97
N THR A 212 -18.41 -7.49 13.35
CA THR A 212 -18.68 -6.27 12.58
C THR A 212 -17.37 -5.72 12.02
N LEU A 213 -17.35 -5.34 10.75
CA LEU A 213 -16.22 -4.66 10.12
C LEU A 213 -16.57 -3.19 9.95
N LEU A 214 -15.64 -2.28 10.22
CA LEU A 214 -15.92 -0.85 10.11
C LEU A 214 -14.73 -0.05 9.57
N THR A 215 -15.03 1.06 8.94
CA THR A 215 -14.11 2.14 8.55
C THR A 215 -14.60 3.45 9.16
N THR A 216 -13.92 4.57 8.87
CA THR A 216 -14.43 5.88 9.25
C THR A 216 -15.76 6.20 8.55
N GLU A 217 -15.96 5.72 7.32
CA GLU A 217 -17.14 6.06 6.51
C GLU A 217 -18.23 4.98 6.54
N THR A 218 -17.92 3.75 6.96
CA THR A 218 -18.85 2.61 6.84
C THR A 218 -18.86 1.66 8.03
N VAL A 219 -20.01 1.05 8.28
CA VAL A 219 -20.22 -0.06 9.21
C VAL A 219 -20.86 -1.22 8.45
N LEU A 220 -20.19 -2.36 8.43
CA LEU A 220 -20.62 -3.57 7.74
C LEU A 220 -21.16 -4.57 8.76
N THR A 221 -22.46 -4.87 8.65
CA THR A 221 -23.12 -5.88 9.47
C THR A 221 -23.63 -7.03 8.60
N GLY A 222 -23.94 -8.17 9.23
CA GLY A 222 -24.43 -9.35 8.52
C GLY A 222 -23.37 -10.04 7.66
N ALA A 223 -22.08 -9.84 7.94
CA ALA A 223 -20.99 -10.44 7.17
C ALA A 223 -20.82 -11.96 7.36
N SER A 224 -21.61 -12.60 8.22
CA SER A 224 -21.56 -14.05 8.45
C SER A 224 -21.71 -14.86 7.15
N GLY A 225 -20.69 -15.64 6.80
CA GLY A 225 -20.63 -16.46 5.59
C GLY A 225 -20.13 -15.70 4.34
N ALA A 226 -19.84 -14.40 4.48
CA ALA A 226 -19.38 -13.57 3.37
C ALA A 226 -17.85 -13.61 3.20
N ILE A 227 -17.42 -13.45 1.94
CA ILE A 227 -16.04 -13.09 1.61
C ILE A 227 -16.08 -11.65 1.15
N VAL A 228 -15.36 -10.78 1.86
CA VAL A 228 -15.41 -9.33 1.70
C VAL A 228 -14.01 -8.75 1.61
N THR A 229 -13.80 -7.81 0.71
CA THR A 229 -12.67 -6.88 0.75
C THR A 229 -13.14 -5.52 1.24
N LEU A 230 -12.39 -4.94 2.18
CA LEU A 230 -12.64 -3.60 2.70
C LEU A 230 -11.35 -2.80 2.51
N SER A 231 -11.44 -1.70 1.76
CA SER A 231 -10.34 -0.76 1.62
C SER A 231 -10.73 0.60 2.17
N GLN A 232 -9.76 1.31 2.72
CA GLN A 232 -9.92 2.68 3.17
C GLN A 232 -8.68 3.50 2.82
N THR A 233 -8.88 4.51 1.99
CA THR A 233 -7.90 5.57 1.72
C THR A 233 -8.31 6.84 2.44
N ALA A 234 -7.58 7.94 2.26
CA ALA A 234 -7.94 9.23 2.83
C ALA A 234 -9.26 9.79 2.28
N THR A 235 -9.70 9.34 1.10
CA THR A 235 -10.82 9.95 0.37
C THR A 235 -11.93 8.96 0.03
N VAL A 236 -11.72 7.66 0.21
CA VAL A 236 -12.62 6.62 -0.27
C VAL A 236 -12.59 5.40 0.66
N THR A 237 -13.77 4.88 0.98
CA THR A 237 -13.95 3.49 1.42
C THR A 237 -14.53 2.65 0.29
N GLU A 238 -13.97 1.46 0.06
CA GLU A 238 -14.56 0.46 -0.83
C GLU A 238 -14.95 -0.82 -0.07
N VAL A 239 -16.14 -1.34 -0.37
CA VAL A 239 -16.68 -2.60 0.12
C VAL A 239 -16.94 -3.51 -1.06
N GLY A 240 -16.04 -4.46 -1.33
CA GLY A 240 -16.23 -5.49 -2.35
C GLY A 240 -16.70 -6.80 -1.71
N VAL A 241 -17.76 -7.41 -2.23
CA VAL A 241 -18.23 -8.72 -1.73
C VAL A 241 -18.02 -9.75 -2.82
N GLN A 242 -17.16 -10.73 -2.58
CA GLN A 242 -16.89 -11.81 -3.53
C GLN A 242 -17.90 -12.95 -3.38
N ARG A 243 -18.38 -13.21 -2.17
CA ARG A 243 -19.39 -14.22 -1.86
C ARG A 243 -20.26 -13.77 -0.69
N GLY A 244 -21.53 -14.16 -0.69
CA GLY A 244 -22.48 -13.83 0.37
C GLY A 244 -23.09 -12.45 0.18
N ALA A 245 -23.45 -11.79 1.27
CA ALA A 245 -23.95 -10.43 1.27
C ALA A 245 -23.58 -9.73 2.58
N VAL A 246 -23.49 -8.40 2.55
CA VAL A 246 -23.31 -7.56 3.74
C VAL A 246 -24.27 -6.37 3.68
N LYS A 247 -24.72 -5.91 4.85
CA LYS A 247 -25.47 -4.65 4.97
C LYS A 247 -24.50 -3.55 5.36
N VAL A 248 -24.50 -2.46 4.59
CA VAL A 248 -23.59 -1.33 4.79
C VAL A 248 -24.38 -0.12 5.27
N PHE A 249 -23.86 0.51 6.32
CA PHE A 249 -24.41 1.70 6.94
C PHE A 249 -23.30 2.76 7.07
N ALA A 250 -23.69 4.04 7.11
CA ALA A 250 -22.86 5.07 7.69
C ALA A 250 -22.68 4.82 9.21
N PRO A 251 -21.62 5.35 9.84
CA PRO A 251 -21.49 5.36 11.30
C PRO A 251 -22.68 6.00 12.03
N THR A 252 -23.40 6.91 11.37
CA THR A 252 -24.63 7.54 11.89
C THR A 252 -25.85 6.62 11.88
N GLY A 253 -25.74 5.41 11.34
CA GLY A 253 -26.83 4.44 11.19
C GLY A 253 -27.64 4.59 9.89
N LYS A 254 -27.36 5.60 9.05
CA LYS A 254 -27.97 5.73 7.72
C LYS A 254 -27.61 4.52 6.87
N ALA A 255 -28.59 3.80 6.34
CA ALA A 255 -28.33 2.66 5.46
C ALA A 255 -27.81 3.13 4.09
N PHE A 256 -26.72 2.52 3.62
CA PHE A 256 -26.24 2.65 2.24
C PHE A 256 -26.80 1.55 1.34
N GLY A 257 -27.10 0.38 1.91
CA GLY A 257 -27.77 -0.73 1.23
C GLY A 257 -27.12 -2.07 1.52
N GLU A 258 -27.57 -3.10 0.79
CA GLU A 258 -26.95 -4.42 0.79
C GLU A 258 -25.98 -4.56 -0.38
N VAL A 259 -24.80 -5.13 -0.15
CA VAL A 259 -23.80 -5.48 -1.16
C VAL A 259 -23.68 -7.00 -1.21
N ARG A 260 -23.86 -7.59 -2.38
CA ARG A 260 -23.92 -9.04 -2.63
C ARG A 260 -22.68 -9.53 -3.37
N GLY A 261 -22.50 -10.84 -3.42
CA GLY A 261 -21.45 -11.50 -4.20
C GLY A 261 -21.36 -10.96 -5.63
N GLY A 262 -20.17 -10.51 -6.03
CA GLY A 262 -19.90 -9.86 -7.31
C GLY A 262 -20.16 -8.35 -7.33
N GLU A 263 -20.52 -7.72 -6.22
CA GLU A 263 -20.79 -6.28 -6.15
C GLU A 263 -19.72 -5.53 -5.35
N LEU A 264 -19.55 -4.25 -5.72
CA LEU A 264 -18.66 -3.28 -5.12
C LEU A 264 -19.48 -2.04 -4.74
N LEU A 265 -19.30 -1.57 -3.52
CA LEU A 265 -19.81 -0.28 -3.05
C LEU A 265 -18.62 0.63 -2.76
N THR A 266 -18.64 1.82 -3.33
CA THR A 266 -17.67 2.88 -3.09
C THR A 266 -18.38 4.01 -2.35
N VAL A 267 -17.79 4.48 -1.25
CA VAL A 267 -18.26 5.60 -0.44
C VAL A 267 -17.14 6.63 -0.40
N GLN A 268 -17.40 7.85 -0.89
CA GLN A 268 -16.43 8.95 -0.78
C GLN A 268 -16.27 9.39 0.69
N GLY A 269 -15.18 10.07 1.02
CA GLY A 269 -14.84 10.50 2.38
C GLY A 269 -15.84 11.49 3.01
N ASP A 270 -16.74 12.08 2.21
CA ASP A 270 -17.86 12.87 2.72
C ASP A 270 -19.04 12.01 3.24
N GLY A 271 -19.04 10.70 2.93
CA GLY A 271 -20.10 9.76 3.28
C GLY A 271 -21.41 9.93 2.49
N ASP A 272 -21.47 10.91 1.58
CA ASP A 272 -22.69 11.28 0.86
C ASP A 272 -22.71 10.75 -0.58
N GLN A 273 -21.54 10.67 -1.22
CA GLN A 273 -21.42 10.10 -2.55
C GLN A 273 -21.18 8.60 -2.48
N ILE A 274 -22.21 7.86 -2.88
CA ILE A 274 -22.23 6.40 -2.85
C ILE A 274 -22.43 5.87 -4.26
N GLN A 275 -21.55 4.97 -4.69
CA GLN A 275 -21.65 4.30 -5.98
C GLN A 275 -21.61 2.79 -5.77
N LYS A 276 -22.64 2.10 -6.26
CA LYS A 276 -22.69 0.64 -6.27
C LYS A 276 -22.57 0.13 -7.71
N GLN A 277 -21.71 -0.85 -7.95
CA GLN A 277 -21.47 -1.43 -9.27
C GLN A 277 -20.99 -2.88 -9.17
N PRO A 278 -21.03 -3.68 -10.25
CA PRO A 278 -20.37 -4.99 -10.27
C PRO A 278 -18.86 -4.87 -10.07
N ILE A 279 -18.26 -5.84 -9.39
CA ILE A 279 -16.81 -6.06 -9.38
C ILE A 279 -16.42 -6.45 -10.81
N ARG A 280 -15.54 -5.65 -11.41
CA ARG A 280 -15.04 -5.92 -12.76
C ARG A 280 -13.98 -7.00 -12.72
N ASP A 281 -13.96 -7.84 -13.74
CA ASP A 281 -12.86 -8.77 -13.96
C ASP A 281 -11.56 -8.00 -14.20
N THR A 282 -10.46 -8.49 -13.61
CA THR A 282 -9.13 -7.96 -13.87
C THR A 282 -8.75 -8.25 -15.34
N PRO A 283 -8.47 -7.21 -16.17
CA PRO A 283 -8.23 -7.41 -17.58
C PRO A 283 -6.83 -7.95 -17.89
N ASP A 284 -6.69 -8.81 -18.90
CA ASP A 284 -5.38 -9.28 -19.40
C ASP A 284 -4.67 -8.24 -20.31
N LYS A 285 -5.43 -7.25 -20.79
CA LYS A 285 -4.94 -6.11 -21.57
C LYS A 285 -5.27 -4.81 -20.84
N TYR A 286 -4.27 -3.98 -20.62
CA TYR A 286 -4.44 -2.72 -19.89
C TYR A 286 -3.63 -1.61 -20.55
N ALA A 287 -4.28 -0.48 -20.80
CA ALA A 287 -3.67 0.71 -21.40
C ALA A 287 -4.45 1.94 -20.92
N PRO A 288 -4.15 2.46 -19.71
CA PRO A 288 -4.90 3.57 -19.16
C PRO A 288 -4.68 4.82 -20.01
N ASP A 289 -5.76 5.58 -20.22
CA ASP A 289 -5.66 6.95 -20.72
C ASP A 289 -5.06 7.82 -19.61
N LEU A 290 -3.77 8.16 -19.73
CA LEU A 290 -3.06 8.95 -18.73
C LEU A 290 -3.62 10.38 -18.59
N ALA A 291 -4.49 10.83 -19.51
CA ALA A 291 -5.22 12.09 -19.37
C ALA A 291 -6.41 11.99 -18.39
N ARG A 292 -6.78 10.78 -17.95
CA ARG A 292 -7.91 10.50 -17.05
C ARG A 292 -7.44 9.85 -15.75
N PRO A 293 -8.23 9.93 -14.65
CA PRO A 293 -8.04 9.10 -13.47
C PRO A 293 -7.91 7.61 -13.84
N LEU A 294 -7.02 6.88 -13.14
CA LEU A 294 -6.78 5.46 -13.43
C LEU A 294 -8.03 4.60 -13.14
N VAL A 295 -8.81 4.99 -12.13
CA VAL A 295 -10.06 4.32 -11.77
C VAL A 295 -11.23 5.28 -11.91
N VAL A 296 -12.20 4.90 -12.74
CA VAL A 296 -13.41 5.68 -12.99
C VAL A 296 -14.29 5.63 -11.74
N GLY A 297 -14.66 6.80 -11.20
CA GLY A 297 -15.55 6.94 -10.03
C GLY A 297 -14.82 7.23 -8.71
N LEU A 298 -13.49 7.10 -8.68
CA LEU A 298 -12.68 7.58 -7.56
C LEU A 298 -12.17 8.98 -7.87
N ARG A 299 -12.41 9.94 -6.97
CA ARG A 299 -11.73 11.23 -7.00
C ARG A 299 -10.28 11.00 -6.58
N GLY A 300 -9.41 10.71 -7.52
CA GLY A 300 -8.02 10.37 -7.19
C GLY A 300 -7.16 10.24 -8.42
N ASP A 301 -6.15 11.09 -8.47
CA ASP A 301 -5.05 11.03 -9.41
C ASP A 301 -4.08 9.92 -8.99
N TRP A 302 -2.84 9.97 -9.45
CA TRP A 302 -1.81 9.08 -8.93
C TRP A 302 -1.63 9.37 -7.42
N ALA A 303 -1.51 8.32 -6.59
CA ALA A 303 -1.22 8.47 -5.15
C ALA A 303 0.08 9.25 -4.90
N VAL A 304 1.04 9.13 -5.82
CA VAL A 304 2.24 9.99 -5.92
C VAL A 304 2.47 10.32 -7.38
N GLY A 305 2.80 11.58 -7.67
CA GLY A 305 3.01 12.09 -9.01
C GLY A 305 1.80 12.84 -9.53
N HIS A 306 2.00 13.65 -10.55
CA HIS A 306 0.94 14.47 -11.12
C HIS A 306 0.95 14.42 -12.65
N ARG A 307 -0.20 14.76 -13.23
CA ARG A 307 -0.33 14.92 -14.68
C ARG A 307 0.22 16.28 -15.10
N GLN A 308 0.95 16.28 -16.20
CA GLN A 308 1.42 17.49 -16.86
C GLN A 308 1.03 17.44 -18.33
N SER A 309 0.45 18.52 -18.83
CA SER A 309 0.20 18.69 -20.27
C SER A 309 1.48 19.12 -20.97
N MET A 310 1.89 18.39 -22.00
CA MET A 310 3.07 18.68 -22.82
C MET A 310 2.76 18.46 -24.30
N ASN A 311 2.78 19.53 -25.10
CA ASN A 311 2.58 19.49 -26.56
C ASN A 311 1.34 18.67 -26.99
N ALA A 312 0.19 18.95 -26.39
CA ALA A 312 -1.08 18.24 -26.59
C ALA A 312 -1.13 16.76 -26.14
N GLN A 313 -0.08 16.27 -25.46
CA GLN A 313 -0.09 14.96 -24.79
C GLN A 313 -0.09 15.15 -23.27
N THR A 314 -0.83 14.32 -22.54
CA THR A 314 -0.70 14.26 -21.08
C THR A 314 0.37 13.25 -20.70
N VAL A 315 1.31 13.69 -19.85
CA VAL A 315 2.31 12.85 -19.23
C VAL A 315 2.08 12.79 -17.73
N VAL A 316 2.63 11.78 -17.08
CA VAL A 316 2.70 11.68 -15.62
C VAL A 316 4.14 11.87 -15.21
N VAL A 317 4.37 12.73 -14.22
CA VAL A 317 5.71 13.06 -13.70
C VAL A 317 5.80 12.68 -12.23
N PRO A 318 6.99 12.27 -11.75
CA PRO A 318 7.15 11.86 -10.38
C PRO A 318 7.04 13.05 -9.44
N ASP A 319 6.43 12.83 -8.27
CA ASP A 319 6.52 13.73 -7.14
C ASP A 319 7.44 13.16 -6.07
N PHE A 320 7.78 14.02 -5.13
CA PHE A 320 8.44 13.63 -3.90
C PHE A 320 7.55 12.67 -3.10
N TRP A 321 8.15 11.58 -2.64
CA TRP A 321 7.55 10.66 -1.69
C TRP A 321 8.58 10.31 -0.61
N HIS A 322 8.20 10.48 0.65
CA HIS A 322 8.99 9.98 1.76
C HIS A 322 8.73 8.48 1.89
N ASP A 323 9.70 7.65 1.47
CA ASP A 323 9.56 6.21 1.57
C ASP A 323 9.60 5.79 3.04
N PRO A 324 8.48 5.29 3.61
CA PRO A 324 8.41 4.95 5.02
C PRO A 324 9.27 3.72 5.36
N TYR A 325 9.72 2.94 4.39
CA TYR A 325 10.48 1.72 4.61
C TYR A 325 11.98 1.97 4.68
N TYR A 326 12.49 2.83 3.79
CA TYR A 326 13.90 3.18 3.78
C TYR A 326 14.20 4.49 4.50
N GLN A 327 13.17 5.23 4.91
CA GLN A 327 13.29 6.57 5.51
C GLN A 327 14.06 7.52 4.60
N ARG A 328 13.76 7.45 3.30
CA ARG A 328 14.46 8.24 2.28
C ARG A 328 13.49 8.99 1.39
N LYS A 329 13.95 10.13 0.93
CA LYS A 329 13.30 10.90 -0.13
C LYS A 329 13.43 10.16 -1.44
N MET A 330 12.30 9.82 -2.05
CA MET A 330 12.23 9.24 -3.39
C MET A 330 11.41 10.13 -4.34
N TYR A 331 11.66 10.00 -5.63
CA TYR A 331 10.84 10.54 -6.71
C TYR A 331 10.07 9.39 -7.36
N GLN A 332 8.75 9.41 -7.21
CA GLN A 332 7.90 8.31 -7.67
C GLN A 332 6.67 8.80 -8.43
N ILE A 333 6.24 7.98 -9.38
CA ILE A 333 4.88 7.93 -9.86
C ILE A 333 4.29 6.65 -9.27
N ARG A 334 3.26 6.75 -8.43
CA ARG A 334 2.65 5.62 -7.72
C ARG A 334 1.14 5.67 -7.86
N SER A 335 0.53 4.58 -8.31
CA SER A 335 -0.93 4.49 -8.39
C SER A 335 -1.54 4.30 -7.01
N ASP A 336 -2.86 4.45 -6.89
CA ASP A 336 -3.58 3.93 -5.72
C ASP A 336 -3.49 2.40 -5.66
N ASN A 337 -3.72 1.85 -4.46
CA ASN A 337 -3.83 0.41 -4.24
C ASN A 337 -5.21 -0.09 -4.66
N GLN A 338 -5.25 -0.94 -5.69
CA GLN A 338 -6.48 -1.52 -6.22
C GLN A 338 -6.60 -3.00 -5.90
N TRP A 339 -6.54 -3.34 -4.61
CA TRP A 339 -6.57 -4.72 -4.16
C TRP A 339 -7.79 -5.50 -4.66
N THR A 340 -8.99 -4.92 -4.55
CA THR A 340 -10.26 -5.61 -4.87
C THR A 340 -10.31 -6.04 -6.34
N HIS A 341 -10.09 -5.13 -7.28
CA HIS A 341 -10.24 -5.40 -8.70
C HIS A 341 -8.92 -5.69 -9.44
N GLY A 342 -7.79 -5.13 -8.97
CA GLY A 342 -6.52 -5.13 -9.70
C GLY A 342 -6.58 -4.30 -10.97
N TYR A 343 -5.46 -3.72 -11.38
CA TYR A 343 -5.37 -3.00 -12.66
C TYR A 343 -5.33 -3.96 -13.84
N PHE A 344 -4.58 -5.05 -13.72
CA PHE A 344 -4.35 -5.99 -14.82
C PHE A 344 -3.90 -7.37 -14.32
N ARG A 345 -4.12 -8.37 -15.16
CA ARG A 345 -3.66 -9.75 -14.98
C ARG A 345 -2.43 -9.99 -15.87
N LEU A 346 -1.38 -10.56 -15.29
CA LEU A 346 -0.14 -10.93 -16.01
C LEU A 346 0.03 -12.44 -16.04
N GLN A 347 0.27 -12.97 -17.23
CA GLN A 347 0.90 -14.28 -17.44
C GLN A 347 2.42 -14.12 -17.45
N SER A 348 3.18 -15.22 -17.40
CA SER A 348 4.65 -15.17 -17.45
C SER A 348 5.19 -14.38 -18.64
N ASP A 349 4.56 -14.51 -19.80
CA ASP A 349 4.96 -13.92 -21.07
C ASP A 349 4.14 -12.68 -21.46
N SER A 350 3.32 -12.14 -20.57
CA SER A 350 2.68 -10.83 -20.76
C SER A 350 3.74 -9.77 -21.05
N LEU A 351 3.48 -8.91 -22.05
CA LEU A 351 4.38 -7.82 -22.43
C LEU A 351 3.99 -6.54 -21.70
N ILE A 352 4.94 -5.98 -20.96
CA ILE A 352 4.86 -4.65 -20.39
C ILE A 352 5.62 -3.67 -21.28
N ARG A 353 4.95 -2.58 -21.66
CA ARG A 353 5.52 -1.49 -22.44
C ARG A 353 5.31 -0.16 -21.73
N VAL A 354 6.38 0.61 -21.60
CA VAL A 354 6.36 1.96 -20.99
C VAL A 354 7.06 2.92 -21.94
N ARG A 355 6.34 3.96 -22.41
CA ARG A 355 6.95 5.05 -23.18
C ARG A 355 7.24 6.22 -22.27
N TYR A 356 8.51 6.56 -22.14
CA TYR A 356 8.99 7.55 -21.18
C TYR A 356 10.04 8.48 -21.77
N ARG A 357 10.29 9.60 -21.10
CA ARG A 357 11.42 10.51 -21.34
C ARG A 357 12.06 10.83 -20.00
N ALA A 358 13.37 10.97 -19.96
CA ALA A 358 14.10 11.50 -18.81
C ALA A 358 15.13 12.53 -19.32
N GLU A 359 15.31 13.63 -18.60
CA GLU A 359 16.28 14.67 -18.98
C GLU A 359 17.70 14.30 -18.55
N ARG A 360 17.82 13.51 -17.48
CA ARG A 360 19.10 13.02 -16.94
C ARG A 360 19.15 11.50 -16.95
N PRO A 361 20.29 10.90 -17.30
CA PRO A 361 20.45 9.46 -17.21
C PRO A 361 20.58 9.07 -15.74
N GLY A 362 19.99 7.96 -15.35
CA GLY A 362 20.08 7.53 -13.96
C GLY A 362 19.43 6.18 -13.71
N PRO A 363 19.76 5.54 -12.57
CA PRO A 363 19.09 4.31 -12.18
C PRO A 363 17.61 4.56 -11.96
N GLY A 364 16.80 3.56 -12.26
CA GLY A 364 15.39 3.61 -11.97
C GLY A 364 14.73 2.25 -12.12
N GLN A 365 13.46 2.24 -11.75
CA GLN A 365 12.70 1.02 -11.59
C GLN A 365 11.28 1.19 -12.14
N VAL A 366 10.78 0.14 -12.79
CA VAL A 366 9.35 -0.07 -13.05
C VAL A 366 8.95 -1.28 -12.22
N CYS A 367 7.99 -1.10 -11.32
CA CYS A 367 7.59 -2.11 -10.37
C CYS A 367 6.07 -2.27 -10.32
N PHE A 368 5.62 -3.52 -10.20
CA PHE A 368 4.23 -3.87 -9.92
C PHE A 368 4.15 -4.71 -8.65
N CYS A 369 3.38 -4.25 -7.66
CA CYS A 369 2.99 -5.16 -6.57
C CYS A 369 1.87 -6.06 -7.07
N VAL A 370 2.03 -7.36 -6.85
CA VAL A 370 1.15 -8.40 -7.36
C VAL A 370 0.62 -9.28 -6.25
N ARG A 371 -0.60 -9.77 -6.42
CA ARG A 371 -1.24 -10.79 -5.56
C ARG A 371 -1.68 -12.00 -6.38
N THR A 372 -2.07 -13.07 -5.69
CA THR A 372 -2.74 -14.21 -6.32
C THR A 372 -4.14 -13.83 -6.81
N PRO A 373 -4.74 -14.59 -7.74
CA PRO A 373 -6.13 -14.38 -8.15
C PRO A 373 -7.12 -14.48 -6.98
N ASP A 374 -6.84 -15.36 -6.02
CA ASP A 374 -7.61 -15.43 -4.77
C ASP A 374 -7.35 -14.17 -3.92
N VAL A 375 -8.34 -13.30 -3.84
CA VAL A 375 -8.27 -12.02 -3.10
C VAL A 375 -8.18 -12.20 -1.59
N ARG A 376 -8.51 -13.39 -1.07
CA ARG A 376 -8.40 -13.73 0.36
C ARG A 376 -6.96 -14.01 0.77
N SER A 377 -6.12 -14.37 -0.19
CA SER A 377 -4.73 -14.71 0.07
C SER A 377 -3.98 -13.43 0.46
N PRO A 378 -3.32 -13.40 1.63
CA PRO A 378 -2.43 -12.29 1.98
C PRO A 378 -1.15 -12.27 1.14
N THR A 379 -0.95 -13.28 0.28
CA THR A 379 0.32 -13.50 -0.42
C THR A 379 0.52 -12.45 -1.51
N THR A 380 1.57 -11.65 -1.33
CA THR A 380 2.01 -10.65 -2.30
C THR A 380 3.44 -10.90 -2.76
N GLY A 381 3.80 -10.21 -3.85
CA GLY A 381 5.16 -10.11 -4.36
C GLY A 381 5.31 -8.88 -5.24
N MET A 382 6.52 -8.69 -5.78
CA MET A 382 6.84 -7.57 -6.66
C MET A 382 7.48 -8.08 -7.95
N LEU A 383 6.96 -7.63 -9.08
CA LEU A 383 7.63 -7.75 -10.38
C LEU A 383 8.40 -6.47 -10.62
N GLU A 384 9.72 -6.56 -10.77
CA GLU A 384 10.60 -5.39 -10.89
C GLU A 384 11.48 -5.46 -12.13
N TRP A 385 11.39 -4.43 -12.97
CA TRP A 385 12.44 -4.09 -13.91
C TRP A 385 13.35 -3.06 -13.26
N ASN A 386 14.63 -3.37 -13.15
CA ASN A 386 15.65 -2.49 -12.62
C ASN A 386 16.63 -2.16 -13.75
N GLY A 387 16.80 -0.87 -14.07
CA GLY A 387 17.63 -0.46 -15.19
C GLY A 387 18.11 0.99 -15.07
N THR A 388 18.53 1.53 -16.20
CA THR A 388 18.93 2.93 -16.32
C THR A 388 17.96 3.61 -17.27
N TYR A 389 17.29 4.66 -16.79
CA TYR A 389 16.53 5.56 -17.65
C TYR A 389 17.50 6.39 -18.49
N ALA A 390 17.19 6.56 -19.78
CA ALA A 390 18.04 7.28 -20.72
C ALA A 390 19.52 6.82 -20.76
N PRO A 391 19.81 5.52 -20.93
CA PRO A 391 21.18 4.99 -20.82
C PRO A 391 22.13 5.51 -21.92
N SER A 392 21.57 5.98 -23.03
CA SER A 392 22.31 6.63 -24.13
C SER A 392 21.86 8.07 -24.25
N LEU A 393 22.76 9.01 -23.95
CA LEU A 393 22.58 10.44 -24.15
C LEU A 393 22.71 10.87 -25.62
N THR A 394 22.61 9.95 -26.59
CA THR A 394 22.65 10.35 -28.02
C THR A 394 21.51 11.29 -28.39
N THR A 395 20.40 11.25 -27.64
CA THR A 395 19.34 12.26 -27.65
C THR A 395 18.80 12.45 -26.22
N PRO A 396 19.45 13.29 -25.39
CA PRO A 396 18.96 13.63 -24.06
C PRO A 396 17.57 14.26 -24.20
N GLY A 397 16.60 13.81 -23.41
CA GLY A 397 15.21 14.26 -23.54
C GLY A 397 14.45 13.68 -24.75
N GLY A 398 14.99 12.69 -25.46
CA GLY A 398 14.21 11.92 -26.44
C GLY A 398 13.21 10.97 -25.76
N TRP A 399 12.12 10.65 -26.46
CA TRP A 399 11.21 9.58 -26.05
C TRP A 399 11.89 8.22 -26.21
N GLN A 400 11.78 7.38 -25.19
CA GLN A 400 12.31 6.02 -25.14
C GLN A 400 11.20 5.05 -24.75
N THR A 401 11.44 3.76 -24.99
CA THR A 401 10.48 2.70 -24.64
C THR A 401 11.19 1.62 -23.85
N ILE A 402 10.61 1.22 -22.72
CA ILE A 402 10.92 -0.04 -22.03
C ILE A 402 9.92 -1.07 -22.54
N GLU A 403 10.43 -2.22 -22.99
CA GLU A 403 9.64 -3.42 -23.28
C GLU A 403 10.23 -4.58 -22.50
N VAL A 404 9.44 -5.19 -21.63
CA VAL A 404 9.88 -6.28 -20.75
C VAL A 404 8.74 -7.29 -20.57
N ARG A 405 9.10 -8.58 -20.57
CA ARG A 405 8.16 -9.67 -20.26
C ARG A 405 8.05 -9.83 -18.74
N ALA A 406 6.89 -10.23 -18.24
CA ALA A 406 6.63 -10.29 -16.80
C ALA A 406 7.59 -11.25 -16.04
N ASP A 407 7.94 -12.40 -16.63
CA ASP A 407 8.90 -13.36 -16.07
C ASP A 407 10.32 -12.79 -15.94
N ALA A 408 10.76 -11.95 -16.88
CA ALA A 408 12.04 -11.26 -16.83
C ALA A 408 12.15 -10.27 -15.66
N MET A 409 11.01 -9.90 -15.04
CA MET A 409 10.95 -9.03 -13.87
C MET A 409 11.04 -9.79 -12.53
N LEU A 410 11.22 -11.12 -12.54
CA LEU A 410 11.30 -11.95 -11.33
C LEU A 410 12.66 -11.96 -10.64
N ASN A 411 13.71 -11.40 -11.26
CA ASN A 411 15.05 -11.38 -10.68
C ASN A 411 15.21 -10.24 -9.64
N ASN A 412 14.47 -10.32 -8.54
CA ASN A 412 14.49 -9.37 -7.45
C ASN A 412 14.20 -10.03 -6.09
N LYS A 413 14.54 -9.34 -4.98
CA LYS A 413 14.40 -9.89 -3.61
C LYS A 413 12.96 -10.16 -3.19
N HIS A 414 12.02 -9.40 -3.75
CA HIS A 414 10.61 -9.39 -3.39
C HIS A 414 9.74 -10.15 -4.39
N ALA A 415 10.36 -10.90 -5.30
CA ALA A 415 9.66 -11.66 -6.33
C ALA A 415 8.58 -12.56 -5.73
N PRO A 416 7.38 -12.63 -6.37
CA PRO A 416 6.29 -13.45 -5.87
C PRO A 416 6.74 -14.90 -5.70
N LYS A 417 6.38 -15.49 -4.56
CA LYS A 417 6.63 -16.92 -4.26
C LYS A 417 5.48 -17.81 -4.75
N PHE A 418 4.70 -17.31 -5.69
CA PHE A 418 3.57 -17.95 -6.34
C PHE A 418 3.63 -17.67 -7.85
N GLY A 419 3.10 -18.61 -8.64
CA GLY A 419 3.09 -18.52 -10.10
C GLY A 419 2.02 -17.58 -10.65
N PRO A 420 2.03 -17.34 -11.98
CA PRO A 420 0.97 -16.62 -12.66
C PRO A 420 -0.37 -17.41 -12.60
N PRO A 421 -1.51 -16.76 -12.87
CA PRO A 421 -1.60 -15.34 -13.19
C PRO A 421 -1.35 -14.43 -11.98
N TRP A 422 -0.57 -13.37 -12.19
CA TRP A 422 -0.32 -12.35 -11.18
C TRP A 422 -1.31 -11.20 -11.38
N ILE A 423 -1.98 -10.77 -10.30
CA ILE A 423 -2.88 -9.61 -10.35
C ILE A 423 -2.10 -8.38 -9.90
N GLY A 424 -1.77 -7.49 -10.84
CA GLY A 424 -1.11 -6.22 -10.54
C GLY A 424 -2.11 -5.24 -9.95
N PHE A 425 -1.87 -4.80 -8.72
CA PHE A 425 -2.80 -3.93 -7.98
C PHE A 425 -2.16 -2.61 -7.53
N LEU A 426 -0.85 -2.44 -7.75
CA LEU A 426 -0.13 -1.20 -7.51
C LEU A 426 0.97 -1.05 -8.56
N ILE A 427 1.03 0.14 -9.17
CA ILE A 427 2.00 0.49 -10.23
C ILE A 427 2.95 1.55 -9.68
N ILE A 428 4.25 1.34 -9.84
CA ILE A 428 5.29 2.26 -9.36
C ILE A 428 6.34 2.49 -10.46
N PHE A 429 6.59 3.75 -10.81
CA PHE A 429 7.78 4.19 -11.52
C PHE A 429 8.64 4.97 -10.54
N ASN A 430 9.86 4.50 -10.28
CA ASN A 430 10.72 5.04 -9.22
C ASN A 430 12.06 5.48 -9.82
N THR A 431 12.53 6.67 -9.47
CA THR A 431 13.88 7.16 -9.78
C THR A 431 14.75 7.32 -8.54
N TYR A 432 14.36 6.66 -7.44
CA TYR A 432 15.00 6.69 -6.14
C TYR A 432 15.18 8.14 -5.67
N GLU A 433 16.34 8.47 -5.11
CA GLU A 433 16.65 9.81 -4.58
C GLU A 433 16.91 10.86 -5.68
N SER A 434 16.99 10.45 -6.94
CA SER A 434 17.33 11.34 -8.06
C SER A 434 16.10 11.80 -8.82
N ASP A 435 15.92 13.12 -8.96
CA ASP A 435 14.93 13.68 -9.88
C ASP A 435 15.46 13.58 -11.32
N LEU A 436 15.16 12.50 -12.04
CA LEU A 436 15.60 12.37 -13.43
C LEU A 436 14.77 13.22 -14.41
N ARG A 437 13.83 14.03 -13.91
CA ARG A 437 12.79 14.70 -14.69
C ARG A 437 12.05 13.69 -15.57
N LEU A 438 11.69 12.56 -14.95
CA LEU A 438 11.02 11.46 -15.62
C LEU A 438 9.62 11.91 -16.07
N GLN A 439 9.24 11.53 -17.28
CA GLN A 439 7.91 11.76 -17.84
C GLN A 439 7.43 10.44 -18.44
N VAL A 440 6.30 9.93 -17.97
CA VAL A 440 5.67 8.72 -18.50
C VAL A 440 4.46 9.13 -19.34
N SER A 441 4.43 8.67 -20.59
CA SER A 441 3.44 9.12 -21.59
C SER A 441 2.56 8.00 -22.11
N GLU A 442 2.99 6.75 -21.90
CA GLU A 442 2.22 5.56 -22.19
C GLU A 442 2.63 4.45 -21.21
N PHE A 443 1.65 3.74 -20.70
CA PHE A 443 1.83 2.48 -20.01
C PHE A 443 0.87 1.45 -20.63
N ARG A 444 1.38 0.27 -20.97
CA ARG A 444 0.59 -0.79 -21.58
C ARG A 444 1.01 -2.15 -21.04
N VAL A 445 0.03 -3.00 -20.78
CA VAL A 445 0.15 -4.43 -20.57
C VAL A 445 -0.60 -5.13 -21.69
N SER A 446 0.05 -6.08 -22.35
CA SER A 446 -0.56 -6.93 -23.38
C SER A 446 -0.47 -8.40 -22.96
N PRO A 447 -1.48 -9.22 -23.30
CA PRO A 447 -1.42 -10.65 -23.04
C PRO A 447 -0.31 -11.32 -23.87
N PRO A 448 0.04 -12.58 -23.56
CA PRO A 448 0.77 -13.48 -24.45
C PRO A 448 0.39 -13.31 -25.93
N GLU A 449 1.36 -13.32 -26.83
CA GLU A 449 1.08 -13.45 -28.25
C GLU A 449 0.57 -14.87 -28.51
N THR A 450 -0.70 -15.01 -28.90
CA THR A 450 -1.21 -16.29 -29.39
C THR A 450 -0.57 -16.56 -30.75
N HIS A 451 0.47 -17.40 -30.79
CA HIS A 451 0.92 -18.01 -32.03
C HIS A 451 -0.24 -18.85 -32.58
N THR A 452 -0.94 -18.29 -33.57
CA THR A 452 -2.08 -18.92 -34.24
C THR A 452 -1.64 -19.56 -35.53
#